data_AF-F6GK50-F1
#
_entry.id   AF-F6GK50-F1
#
_cell.length_a   1.000
_cell.length_b   1.000
_cell.length_c   1.000
_cell.angle_alpha   90.00
_cell.angle_beta   90.00
_cell.angle_gamma   90.00
#
_symmetry.space_group_name_H-M   'P 1'
#
loop_
_entity.id
_entity.type
_entity.pdbx_description
1 polymer ?
#
loop_
_entity_poly.entity_id
_entity_poly.type
_entity_poly.pdbx_seq_one_letter_code
_entity_poly.pdbx_strand_id
1 'polypeptide(L)'
;MKLKYFGFLDEAQIKNLDEDSIVNLLKEKKLITFSASIVSNDSVKRGISKLFYKKKHKLKTTNYNYSKHVAKDYMCFLLQHYSRLIESDVYKYKKDFVLQTNLLTDKKIKTFASKDFKNIFETIVDVKYIPLMKNRHGEIGINRFELIDREREYKYIDRLRNQKESIYHYLVGNTEFFDITFFDENPWLQEIIDFEIGSRILKYLNDKFLFEVKDSSKNNEKAKIIYGQYKSEFESLELIKFIVTQIESQENTNRAFYISLFYFFKKDLNLQMPNADLFTQIINNNFNEDIGTIKEPSSSSKKHIERKETLKKEWQKFNSRM
;
A
#
# COMPACT_ATOMS: atom_id res chain seq x y z
N MET A 1 -3.82 5.26 12.88
CA MET A 1 -2.41 4.94 12.58
C MET A 1 -1.54 5.97 13.30
N LYS A 2 -0.58 5.56 14.13
CA LYS A 2 0.24 6.48 14.93
C LYS A 2 1.31 7.11 14.02
N LEU A 3 1.30 8.43 13.87
CA LEU A 3 2.35 9.17 13.14
C LEU A 3 3.63 9.12 13.98
N LYS A 4 4.71 8.57 13.42
CA LYS A 4 5.96 8.30 14.13
C LYS A 4 6.83 9.56 14.25
N TYR A 5 6.82 10.41 13.24
CA TYR A 5 7.75 11.53 13.10
C TYR A 5 7.11 12.91 13.28
N PHE A 6 5.79 12.96 13.41
CA PHE A 6 5.06 14.20 13.69
C PHE A 6 5.45 14.76 15.07
N GLY A 7 5.90 16.02 15.14
CA GLY A 7 6.37 16.63 16.39
C GLY A 7 7.58 15.92 17.02
N PHE A 8 8.36 15.19 16.22
CA PHE A 8 9.54 14.45 16.69
C PHE A 8 10.73 15.35 17.05
N LEU A 9 10.76 16.57 16.50
CA LEU A 9 11.73 17.58 16.84
C LEU A 9 11.09 18.60 17.78
N ASP A 10 11.70 18.82 18.93
CA ASP A 10 11.28 19.84 19.87
C ASP A 10 11.72 21.22 19.37
N GLU A 11 10.77 22.12 19.18
CA GLU A 11 10.99 23.47 18.67
C GLU A 11 11.96 24.26 19.58
N ALA A 12 11.95 24.00 20.90
CA ALA A 12 12.87 24.61 21.85
C ALA A 12 14.33 24.19 21.63
N GLN A 13 14.55 22.98 21.10
CA GLN A 13 15.89 22.47 20.78
C GLN A 13 16.44 23.05 19.47
N ILE A 14 15.56 23.50 18.57
CA ILE A 14 15.93 23.92 17.21
C ILE A 14 16.06 25.44 17.08
N LYS A 15 15.29 26.21 17.86
CA LYS A 15 15.19 27.68 17.72
C LYS A 15 16.52 28.43 17.78
N ASN A 16 17.55 27.83 18.38
CA ASN A 16 18.88 28.42 18.55
C ASN A 16 19.98 27.75 17.69
N LEU A 17 19.62 26.79 16.83
CA LEU A 17 20.57 26.10 15.95
C LEU A 17 20.69 26.83 14.61
N ASP A 18 21.91 26.89 14.07
CA ASP A 18 22.13 27.29 12.69
C ASP A 18 21.76 26.14 11.72
N GLU A 19 21.64 26.46 10.43
CA GLU A 19 21.21 25.49 9.41
C GLU A 19 22.10 24.22 9.39
N ASP A 20 23.42 24.38 9.53
CA ASP A 20 24.35 23.26 9.55
C ASP A 20 24.15 22.36 10.78
N SER A 21 23.86 22.93 11.96
CA SER A 21 23.52 22.16 13.15
C SER A 21 22.18 21.44 13.02
N ILE A 22 21.19 22.05 12.36
CA ILE A 22 19.91 21.38 12.05
C ILE A 22 20.16 20.17 11.15
N VAL A 23 20.98 20.32 10.10
CA VAL A 23 21.32 19.22 9.19
C VAL A 23 22.06 18.10 9.91
N ASN A 24 22.99 18.42 10.82
CA ASN A 24 23.67 17.43 11.64
C ASN A 24 22.71 16.69 12.58
N LEU A 25 21.79 17.40 13.22
CA LEU A 25 20.75 16.79 14.06
C LEU A 25 19.85 15.83 13.26
N LEU A 26 19.41 16.26 12.07
CA LEU A 26 18.61 15.43 11.16
C LEU A 26 19.39 14.18 10.71
N LYS A 27 20.69 14.30 10.50
CA LYS A 27 21.59 13.18 10.15
C LYS A 27 21.72 12.20 11.31
N GLU A 28 21.99 12.69 12.52
CA GLU A 28 22.11 11.86 13.74
C GLU A 28 20.83 11.07 14.02
N LYS A 29 19.67 11.72 13.87
CA LYS A 29 18.35 11.10 14.01
C LYS A 29 17.96 10.19 12.82
N LYS A 30 18.85 10.02 11.83
CA LYS A 30 18.62 9.21 10.61
C LYS A 30 17.36 9.63 9.83
N LEU A 31 17.06 10.92 9.81
CA LEU A 31 15.89 11.48 9.12
C LEU A 31 16.21 11.84 7.67
N ILE A 32 17.48 12.08 7.35
CA ILE A 32 17.96 12.48 6.02
C ILE A 32 18.98 11.50 5.44
N THR A 33 19.08 11.54 4.12
CA THR A 33 20.08 10.82 3.31
C THR A 33 20.84 11.84 2.46
N PHE A 34 22.16 11.80 2.50
CA PHE A 34 22.99 12.65 1.65
C PHE A 34 23.11 12.03 0.27
N SER A 35 22.78 12.79 -0.76
CA SER A 35 23.12 12.45 -2.13
C SER A 35 24.47 13.08 -2.47
N ALA A 36 25.41 12.27 -2.96
CA ALA A 36 26.64 12.80 -3.53
C ALA A 36 26.30 13.44 -4.89
N SER A 37 26.04 14.74 -4.91
CA SER A 37 25.94 15.49 -6.16
C SER A 37 27.35 15.71 -6.72
N ILE A 38 27.65 15.05 -7.85
CA ILE A 38 28.85 15.34 -8.63
C ILE A 38 28.63 16.67 -9.34
N VAL A 39 29.11 17.77 -8.76
CA VAL A 39 29.20 19.04 -9.50
C VAL A 39 30.40 18.94 -10.43
N SER A 40 30.16 18.62 -11.70
CA SER A 40 31.18 18.75 -12.73
C SER A 40 31.24 20.21 -13.19
N ASN A 41 32.16 21.00 -12.63
CA ASN A 41 32.61 22.21 -13.31
C ASN A 41 33.51 21.78 -14.47
N ASP A 42 32.93 21.52 -15.65
CA ASP A 42 33.68 21.44 -16.90
C ASP A 42 32.77 21.83 -18.07
N SER A 43 33.22 22.77 -18.87
CA SER A 43 32.61 23.14 -20.16
C SER A 43 32.57 21.93 -21.09
N VAL A 44 31.38 21.64 -21.63
CA VAL A 44 31.17 20.49 -22.51
C VAL A 44 31.78 20.77 -23.88
N LYS A 45 32.98 20.26 -24.15
CA LYS A 45 33.36 19.91 -25.54
C LYS A 45 32.83 18.51 -25.83
N ARG A 46 31.93 18.41 -26.82
CA ARG A 46 31.34 17.15 -27.28
C ARG A 46 32.41 16.30 -27.97
N GLY A 47 32.54 15.04 -27.55
CA GLY A 47 33.42 14.03 -28.17
C GLY A 47 33.59 12.81 -27.26
N ILE A 48 33.60 11.61 -27.84
CA ILE A 48 33.52 10.27 -27.23
C ILE A 48 34.75 9.91 -26.35
N SER A 49 35.63 10.86 -26.04
CA SER A 49 36.89 10.66 -25.32
C SER A 49 36.80 10.98 -23.83
N LYS A 50 36.10 10.15 -23.04
CA LYS A 50 36.12 10.24 -21.56
C LYS A 50 36.18 8.89 -20.80
N LEU A 51 36.81 7.86 -21.37
CA LEU A 51 37.05 6.61 -20.62
C LEU A 51 38.19 6.69 -19.59
N PHE A 52 39.00 7.74 -19.56
CA PHE A 52 40.07 7.88 -18.57
C PHE A 52 40.24 9.32 -18.12
N TYR A 53 39.57 9.71 -17.02
CA TYR A 53 39.92 10.90 -16.27
C TYR A 53 39.90 10.59 -14.76
N LYS A 54 41.09 10.59 -14.15
CA LYS A 54 41.23 10.67 -12.69
C LYS A 54 40.96 12.12 -12.27
N LYS A 55 39.82 12.37 -11.62
CA LYS A 55 39.49 13.69 -11.06
C LYS A 55 39.90 13.79 -9.59
N LYS A 56 40.60 14.87 -9.23
CA LYS A 56 40.69 15.35 -7.84
C LYS A 56 39.39 16.10 -7.52
N HIS A 57 38.63 15.59 -6.56
CA HIS A 57 37.34 16.17 -6.17
C HIS A 57 37.50 17.04 -4.92
N LYS A 58 37.05 18.31 -4.98
CA LYS A 58 36.70 19.10 -3.79
C LYS A 58 35.19 18.99 -3.62
N LEU A 59 34.76 18.28 -2.57
CA LEU A 59 33.36 18.26 -2.11
C LEU A 59 33.03 19.64 -1.52
N LYS A 60 32.03 20.33 -2.07
CA LYS A 60 31.40 21.49 -1.43
C LYS A 60 29.88 21.31 -1.45
N THR A 61 29.33 21.44 -0.24
CA THR A 61 27.93 21.54 0.20
C THR A 61 26.96 20.40 -0.16
N THR A 62 26.31 19.92 0.90
CA THR A 62 25.56 18.67 1.03
C THR A 62 24.11 18.81 0.58
N ASN A 63 23.81 18.40 -0.65
CA ASN A 63 22.43 18.12 -1.04
C ASN A 63 21.94 16.86 -0.30
N TYR A 64 21.08 17.06 0.70
CA TYR A 64 20.38 16.01 1.42
C TYR A 64 18.91 15.97 1.02
N ASN A 65 18.35 14.77 1.06
CA ASN A 65 16.92 14.50 0.92
C ASN A 65 16.43 13.82 2.19
N TYR A 66 15.16 14.01 2.54
CA TYR A 66 14.57 13.20 3.60
C TYR A 66 14.58 11.72 3.22
N SER A 67 14.70 10.87 4.23
CA SER A 67 14.66 9.42 4.08
C SER A 67 13.27 8.94 3.64
N LYS A 68 13.21 7.78 3.00
CA LYS A 68 11.95 7.21 2.50
C LYS A 68 10.93 6.98 3.61
N HIS A 69 11.36 6.53 4.79
CA HIS A 69 10.45 6.28 5.91
C HIS A 69 9.85 7.57 6.49
N VAL A 70 10.60 8.68 6.51
CA VAL A 70 10.06 10.00 6.90
C VAL A 70 9.04 10.47 5.85
N ALA A 71 9.37 10.37 4.56
CA ALA A 71 8.45 10.77 3.50
C ALA A 71 7.14 9.93 3.49
N LYS A 72 7.21 8.63 3.80
CA LYS A 72 6.02 7.77 3.95
C LYS A 72 5.12 8.19 5.11
N ASP A 73 5.71 8.44 6.27
CA ASP A 73 4.96 8.88 7.44
C ASP A 73 4.36 10.28 7.23
N TYR A 74 5.11 11.16 6.56
CA TYR A 74 4.64 12.48 6.14
C TYR A 74 3.48 12.39 5.15
N MET A 75 3.55 11.50 4.15
CA MET A 75 2.42 11.25 3.25
C MET A 75 1.19 10.80 4.04
N CYS A 76 1.35 9.90 5.02
CA CYS A 76 0.23 9.47 5.88
C CYS A 76 -0.37 10.64 6.66
N PHE A 77 0.47 11.55 7.16
CA PHE A 77 0.01 12.77 7.82
C PHE A 77 -0.80 13.66 6.86
N LEU A 78 -0.29 13.96 5.67
CA LEU A 78 -1.00 14.79 4.69
C LEU A 78 -2.39 14.21 4.37
N LEU A 79 -2.47 12.90 4.14
CA LEU A 79 -3.74 12.23 3.85
C LEU A 79 -4.70 12.22 5.05
N GLN A 80 -4.19 12.18 6.28
CA GLN A 80 -5.02 12.29 7.49
C GLN A 80 -5.50 13.72 7.71
N HIS A 81 -4.61 14.70 7.54
CA HIS A 81 -4.89 16.11 7.74
C HIS A 81 -5.94 16.63 6.74
N TYR A 82 -5.81 16.25 5.46
CA TYR A 82 -6.77 16.59 4.40
C TYR A 82 -7.87 15.54 4.19
N SER A 83 -8.08 14.65 5.17
CA SER A 83 -9.03 13.53 5.06
C SER A 83 -10.45 13.97 4.73
N ARG A 84 -10.94 15.06 5.33
CA ARG A 84 -12.28 15.58 5.07
C ARG A 84 -12.49 15.98 3.61
N LEU A 85 -11.48 16.58 2.98
CA LEU A 85 -11.54 16.96 1.56
C LEU A 85 -11.58 15.71 0.68
N ILE A 86 -10.68 14.76 0.94
CA ILE A 86 -10.65 13.47 0.23
C ILE A 86 -11.99 12.73 0.36
N GLU A 87 -12.53 12.64 1.57
CA GLU A 87 -13.78 11.92 1.86
C GLU A 87 -14.98 12.58 1.21
N SER A 88 -15.03 13.92 1.22
CA SER A 88 -16.08 14.70 0.56
C SER A 88 -16.16 14.39 -0.93
N ASP A 89 -15.03 14.40 -1.63
CA ASP A 89 -15.00 14.16 -3.08
C ASP A 89 -15.27 12.70 -3.44
N VAL A 90 -14.74 11.76 -2.66
CA VAL A 90 -15.08 10.33 -2.81
C VAL A 90 -16.57 10.10 -2.58
N TYR A 91 -17.16 10.74 -1.58
CA TYR A 91 -18.60 10.65 -1.30
C TYR A 91 -19.43 11.26 -2.42
N LYS A 92 -19.05 12.45 -2.91
CA LYS A 92 -19.70 13.12 -4.03
C LYS A 92 -19.70 12.24 -5.27
N TYR A 93 -18.55 11.65 -5.63
CA TYR A 93 -18.48 10.69 -6.73
C TYR A 93 -19.47 9.52 -6.55
N LYS A 94 -19.49 8.89 -5.37
CA LYS A 94 -20.41 7.77 -5.10
C LYS A 94 -21.87 8.17 -5.25
N LYS A 95 -22.24 9.35 -4.77
CA LYS A 95 -23.60 9.89 -4.91
C LYS A 95 -23.94 10.12 -6.38
N ASP A 96 -23.07 10.81 -7.12
CA ASP A 96 -23.27 11.12 -8.53
C ASP A 96 -23.36 9.86 -9.38
N PHE A 97 -22.50 8.87 -9.09
CA PHE A 97 -22.55 7.56 -9.72
C PHE A 97 -23.92 6.88 -9.54
N VAL A 98 -24.48 6.88 -8.31
CA VAL A 98 -25.80 6.30 -8.05
C VAL A 98 -26.90 7.05 -8.80
N LEU A 99 -26.86 8.39 -8.78
CA LEU A 99 -27.85 9.22 -9.48
C LEU A 99 -27.82 9.00 -11.00
N GLN A 100 -26.65 8.81 -11.58
CA GLN A 100 -26.49 8.56 -13.02
C GLN A 100 -26.86 7.13 -13.44
N THR A 101 -26.85 6.18 -12.50
CA THR A 101 -27.04 4.75 -12.79
C THR A 101 -28.36 4.15 -12.30
N ASN A 102 -29.14 4.88 -11.50
CA ASN A 102 -30.35 4.39 -10.83
C ASN A 102 -31.44 3.81 -11.75
N LEU A 103 -31.53 4.28 -13.01
CA LEU A 103 -32.52 3.81 -14.00
C LEU A 103 -31.91 2.87 -15.04
N LEU A 104 -30.65 2.49 -14.88
CA LEU A 104 -29.94 1.62 -15.82
C LEU A 104 -30.04 0.15 -15.40
N THR A 105 -29.97 -0.74 -16.37
CA THR A 105 -29.84 -2.19 -16.11
C THR A 105 -28.43 -2.52 -15.65
N ASP A 106 -28.26 -3.58 -14.85
CA ASP A 106 -26.96 -4.01 -14.32
C ASP A 106 -25.86 -4.10 -15.38
N LYS A 107 -26.19 -4.59 -16.58
CA LYS A 107 -25.26 -4.64 -17.72
C LYS A 107 -24.81 -3.23 -18.14
N LYS A 108 -25.73 -2.27 -18.26
CA LYS A 108 -25.40 -0.88 -18.61
C LYS A 108 -24.62 -0.19 -17.48
N ILE A 109 -24.97 -0.46 -16.22
CA ILE A 109 -24.23 0.04 -15.05
C ILE A 109 -22.79 -0.46 -15.09
N LYS A 110 -22.57 -1.76 -15.32
CA LYS A 110 -21.22 -2.34 -15.39
C LYS A 110 -20.40 -1.75 -16.54
N THR A 111 -21.01 -1.51 -17.70
CA THR A 111 -20.34 -0.84 -18.83
C THR A 111 -19.97 0.60 -18.49
N PHE A 112 -20.89 1.36 -17.87
CA PHE A 112 -20.64 2.72 -17.41
C PHE A 112 -19.47 2.76 -16.41
N ALA A 113 -19.54 1.93 -15.38
CA ALA A 113 -18.49 1.81 -14.36
C ALA A 113 -17.13 1.39 -14.92
N SER A 114 -17.10 0.53 -15.94
CA SER A 114 -15.86 0.12 -16.61
C SER A 114 -15.22 1.29 -17.37
N LYS A 115 -16.04 2.13 -18.03
CA LYS A 115 -15.57 3.33 -18.71
C LYS A 115 -15.00 4.34 -17.70
N ASP A 116 -15.72 4.61 -16.62
CA ASP A 116 -15.25 5.48 -15.54
C ASP A 116 -13.97 4.98 -14.90
N PHE A 117 -13.90 3.68 -14.60
CA PHE A 117 -12.72 3.04 -14.03
C PHE A 117 -11.48 3.26 -14.91
N LYS A 118 -11.62 3.08 -16.23
CA LYS A 118 -10.53 3.37 -17.17
C LYS A 118 -10.13 4.84 -17.16
N ASN A 119 -11.10 5.75 -17.29
CA ASN A 119 -10.83 7.18 -17.38
C ASN A 119 -10.15 7.74 -16.13
N ILE A 120 -10.62 7.32 -14.95
CA ILE A 120 -10.04 7.75 -13.67
C ILE A 120 -8.61 7.21 -13.55
N PHE A 121 -8.37 5.95 -13.91
CA PHE A 121 -7.03 5.38 -13.90
C PHE A 121 -6.06 6.16 -14.80
N GLU A 122 -6.48 6.50 -16.02
CA GLU A 122 -5.66 7.26 -16.98
C GLU A 122 -5.44 8.72 -16.54
N THR A 123 -6.24 9.24 -15.61
CA THR A 123 -6.05 10.58 -15.03
C THR A 123 -4.99 10.57 -13.94
N ILE A 124 -4.93 9.51 -13.12
CA ILE A 124 -4.04 9.45 -11.96
C ILE A 124 -2.71 8.72 -12.20
N VAL A 125 -2.60 7.95 -13.29
CA VAL A 125 -1.39 7.22 -13.70
C VAL A 125 -0.97 7.66 -15.09
N ASP A 126 0.31 8.01 -15.27
CA ASP A 126 0.85 8.28 -16.60
C ASP A 126 1.02 6.97 -17.39
N VAL A 127 0.06 6.73 -18.26
CA VAL A 127 -0.08 5.52 -19.10
C VAL A 127 1.09 5.33 -20.08
N LYS A 128 1.91 6.37 -20.34
CA LYS A 128 2.99 6.34 -21.35
C LYS A 128 4.15 5.40 -20.99
N TYR A 129 4.30 5.03 -19.72
CA TYR A 129 5.43 4.23 -19.22
C TYR A 129 5.02 2.93 -18.54
N ILE A 130 3.82 2.41 -18.81
CA ILE A 130 3.35 1.16 -18.19
C ILE A 130 4.09 -0.04 -18.79
N PRO A 131 4.93 -0.76 -18.01
CA PRO A 131 5.44 -2.04 -18.48
C PRO A 131 4.28 -3.03 -18.49
N LEU A 132 4.05 -3.60 -19.67
CA LEU A 132 3.20 -4.76 -19.85
C LEU A 132 3.76 -5.92 -19.00
N MET A 133 2.95 -6.43 -18.07
CA MET A 133 3.33 -7.55 -17.20
C MET A 133 2.63 -8.82 -17.65
N LYS A 134 3.33 -9.95 -17.59
CA LYS A 134 2.67 -11.25 -17.74
C LYS A 134 1.92 -11.57 -16.45
N ASN A 135 0.62 -11.81 -16.54
CA ASN A 135 -0.15 -12.42 -15.46
C ASN A 135 0.30 -13.89 -15.28
N ARG A 136 -0.27 -14.59 -14.28
CA ARG A 136 0.09 -15.99 -13.98
C ARG A 136 -0.30 -16.98 -15.08
N HIS A 137 -1.16 -16.59 -16.00
CA HIS A 137 -1.56 -17.38 -17.17
C HIS A 137 -0.68 -17.10 -18.40
N GLY A 138 0.37 -16.27 -18.24
CA GLY A 138 1.26 -15.88 -19.33
C GLY A 138 0.69 -14.80 -20.25
N GLU A 139 -0.51 -14.29 -19.96
CA GLU A 139 -1.14 -13.23 -20.73
C GLU A 139 -0.52 -11.89 -20.36
N ILE A 140 -0.24 -11.10 -21.37
CA ILE A 140 0.29 -9.77 -21.20
C ILE A 140 -0.86 -8.83 -20.82
N GLY A 141 -0.84 -8.32 -19.59
CA GLY A 141 -1.87 -7.45 -19.04
C GLY A 141 -1.29 -6.34 -18.17
N ILE A 142 -2.17 -5.42 -17.77
CA ILE A 142 -1.85 -4.32 -16.86
C ILE A 142 -2.56 -4.62 -15.55
N ASN A 143 -1.82 -4.84 -14.46
CA ASN A 143 -2.38 -4.79 -13.11
C ASN A 143 -2.39 -3.33 -12.66
N ARG A 144 -3.55 -2.67 -12.76
CA ARG A 144 -3.64 -1.23 -12.52
C ARG A 144 -3.41 -0.90 -11.05
N PHE A 145 -3.80 -1.77 -10.13
CA PHE A 145 -3.56 -1.55 -8.70
C PHE A 145 -2.08 -1.67 -8.31
N GLU A 146 -1.32 -2.59 -8.90
CA GLU A 146 0.14 -2.64 -8.71
C GLU A 146 0.84 -1.38 -9.23
N LEU A 147 0.34 -0.81 -10.34
CA LEU A 147 0.87 0.44 -10.86
C LEU A 147 0.52 1.62 -9.97
N ILE A 148 -0.69 1.68 -9.42
CA ILE A 148 -1.06 2.69 -8.42
C ILE A 148 -0.11 2.61 -7.21
N ASP A 149 0.15 1.40 -6.69
CA ASP A 149 1.10 1.22 -5.58
C ASP A 149 2.52 1.69 -5.95
N ARG A 150 2.95 1.44 -7.19
CA ARG A 150 4.24 1.91 -7.71
C ARG A 150 4.29 3.43 -7.84
N GLU A 151 3.27 4.06 -8.43
CA GLU A 151 3.18 5.51 -8.55
C GLU A 151 3.24 6.17 -7.17
N ARG A 152 2.52 5.63 -6.19
CA ARG A 152 2.61 6.07 -4.80
C ARG A 152 4.06 6.03 -4.29
N GLU A 153 4.71 4.88 -4.42
CA GLU A 153 6.05 4.64 -3.84
C GLU A 153 7.19 5.38 -4.56
N TYR A 154 7.15 5.52 -5.88
CA TYR A 154 8.27 6.03 -6.67
C TYR A 154 8.07 7.45 -7.21
N LYS A 155 6.82 7.88 -7.42
CA LYS A 155 6.54 9.25 -7.87
C LYS A 155 6.31 10.16 -6.67
N TYR A 156 5.31 9.85 -5.85
CA TYR A 156 4.89 10.76 -4.79
C TYR A 156 5.80 10.73 -3.57
N ILE A 157 6.13 9.54 -3.04
CA ILE A 157 7.06 9.43 -1.91
C ILE A 157 8.43 10.01 -2.25
N ASP A 158 9.00 9.71 -3.42
CA ASP A 158 10.31 10.26 -3.79
C ASP A 158 10.27 11.78 -4.05
N ARG A 159 9.15 12.32 -4.55
CA ARG A 159 8.96 13.79 -4.65
C ARG A 159 8.89 14.44 -3.27
N LEU A 160 8.15 13.85 -2.32
CA LEU A 160 8.01 14.37 -0.96
C LEU A 160 9.35 14.49 -0.25
N ARG A 161 10.30 13.59 -0.50
CA ARG A 161 11.66 13.64 0.09
C ARG A 161 12.41 14.95 -0.16
N ASN A 162 12.00 15.72 -1.17
CA ASN A 162 12.60 16.98 -1.56
C ASN A 162 11.82 18.21 -1.05
N GLN A 163 10.65 18.02 -0.42
CA GLN A 163 9.83 19.11 0.12
C GLN A 163 10.36 19.52 1.51
N LYS A 164 11.48 20.26 1.51
CA LYS A 164 12.29 20.47 2.71
C LYS A 164 11.54 21.19 3.83
N GLU A 165 10.93 22.30 3.47
CA GLU A 165 10.19 23.19 4.37
C GLU A 165 8.95 22.50 4.95
N SER A 166 8.13 21.91 4.09
CA SER A 166 6.89 21.28 4.55
C SER A 166 7.16 20.05 5.44
N ILE A 167 8.16 19.23 5.13
CA ILE A 167 8.56 18.14 6.04
C ILE A 167 9.12 18.70 7.35
N TYR A 168 9.85 19.82 7.32
CA TYR A 168 10.32 20.45 8.55
C TYR A 168 9.15 20.86 9.46
N HIS A 169 8.14 21.57 8.94
CA HIS A 169 6.93 21.93 9.70
C HIS A 169 6.22 20.70 10.27
N TYR A 170 6.17 19.61 9.51
CA TYR A 170 5.65 18.33 9.98
C TYR A 170 6.48 17.74 11.14
N LEU A 171 7.81 17.77 11.04
CA LEU A 171 8.72 17.22 12.06
C LEU A 171 8.66 18.01 13.38
N VAL A 172 8.40 19.32 13.34
CA VAL A 172 8.19 20.14 14.55
C VAL A 172 6.75 20.14 15.05
N GLY A 173 5.83 19.51 14.31
CA GLY A 173 4.43 19.37 14.73
C GLY A 173 3.57 20.61 14.47
N ASN A 174 3.99 21.50 13.58
CA ASN A 174 3.24 22.71 13.24
C ASN A 174 2.08 22.36 12.30
N THR A 175 0.88 22.16 12.85
CA THR A 175 -0.34 21.88 12.08
C THR A 175 -0.88 23.09 11.35
N GLU A 176 -0.67 24.30 11.87
CA GLU A 176 -1.20 25.55 11.31
C GLU A 176 -0.60 25.84 9.94
N PHE A 177 0.65 25.42 9.72
CA PHE A 177 1.30 25.50 8.42
C PHE A 177 0.55 24.76 7.30
N PHE A 178 -0.19 23.68 7.63
CA PHE A 178 -0.91 22.87 6.65
C PHE A 178 -2.36 23.33 6.48
N ASP A 179 -2.58 24.63 6.38
CA ASP A 179 -3.92 25.18 6.17
C ASP A 179 -4.40 25.00 4.71
N ILE A 180 -5.52 25.65 4.40
CA ILE A 180 -6.10 25.62 3.06
C ILE A 180 -5.27 26.45 2.06
N THR A 181 -4.63 27.53 2.50
CA THR A 181 -3.76 28.34 1.67
C THR A 181 -2.54 27.54 1.22
N PHE A 182 -1.91 26.79 2.14
CA PHE A 182 -0.85 25.86 1.79
C PHE A 182 -1.32 24.82 0.76
N PHE A 183 -2.53 24.29 0.91
CA PHE A 183 -3.10 23.36 -0.08
C PHE A 183 -3.29 24.01 -1.46
N ASP A 184 -3.89 25.20 -1.50
CA ASP A 184 -4.20 25.92 -2.74
C ASP A 184 -2.94 26.39 -3.49
N GLU A 185 -1.87 26.73 -2.78
CA GLU A 185 -0.62 27.23 -3.34
C GLU A 185 0.37 26.13 -3.75
N ASN A 186 0.11 24.86 -3.40
CA ASN A 186 1.02 23.73 -3.65
C ASN A 186 0.43 22.70 -4.64
N PRO A 187 0.67 22.85 -5.96
CA PRO A 187 0.17 21.93 -6.98
C PRO A 187 0.58 20.47 -6.77
N TRP A 188 1.78 20.23 -6.21
CA TRP A 188 2.25 18.88 -5.92
C TRP A 188 1.40 18.19 -4.84
N LEU A 189 0.84 18.96 -3.90
CA LEU A 189 -0.03 18.45 -2.84
C LEU A 189 -1.42 18.16 -3.41
N GLN A 190 -1.96 19.07 -4.22
CA GLN A 190 -3.20 18.83 -4.97
C GLN A 190 -3.10 17.55 -5.80
N GLU A 191 -2.00 17.35 -6.52
CA GLU A 191 -1.79 16.12 -7.31
C GLU A 191 -1.77 14.85 -6.44
N ILE A 192 -1.20 14.91 -5.23
CA ILE A 192 -1.22 13.78 -4.28
C ILE A 192 -2.64 13.47 -3.80
N ILE A 193 -3.41 14.52 -3.52
CA ILE A 193 -4.78 14.41 -3.01
C ILE A 193 -5.71 13.89 -4.11
N ASP A 194 -5.61 14.42 -5.32
CA ASP A 194 -6.34 13.93 -6.51
C ASP A 194 -6.01 12.47 -6.80
N PHE A 195 -4.73 12.09 -6.70
CA PHE A 195 -4.29 10.71 -6.82
C PHE A 195 -4.93 9.80 -5.76
N GLU A 196 -4.99 10.23 -4.49
CA GLU A 196 -5.64 9.46 -3.43
C GLU A 196 -7.15 9.34 -3.64
N ILE A 197 -7.83 10.42 -4.03
CA ILE A 197 -9.26 10.42 -4.36
C ILE A 197 -9.53 9.42 -5.48
N GLY A 198 -8.80 9.53 -6.60
CA GLY A 198 -8.93 8.62 -7.74
C GLY A 198 -8.66 7.17 -7.35
N SER A 199 -7.60 6.90 -6.58
CA SER A 199 -7.27 5.57 -6.07
C SER A 199 -8.41 4.96 -5.24
N ARG A 200 -9.03 5.74 -4.34
CA ARG A 200 -10.18 5.30 -3.54
C ARG A 200 -11.43 5.06 -4.39
N ILE A 201 -11.67 5.87 -5.42
CA ILE A 201 -12.78 5.66 -6.36
C ILE A 201 -12.58 4.39 -7.17
N LEU A 202 -11.37 4.17 -7.72
CA LEU A 202 -11.04 2.94 -8.44
C LEU A 202 -11.23 1.71 -7.54
N LYS A 203 -10.79 1.78 -6.28
CA LYS A 203 -11.02 0.72 -5.30
C LYS A 203 -12.51 0.46 -5.09
N TYR A 204 -13.33 1.51 -4.91
CA TYR A 204 -14.78 1.38 -4.77
C TYR A 204 -15.43 0.69 -5.99
N LEU A 205 -15.09 1.14 -7.20
CA LEU A 205 -15.61 0.55 -8.44
C LEU A 205 -15.17 -0.91 -8.59
N ASN A 206 -13.91 -1.21 -8.30
CA ASN A 206 -13.40 -2.58 -8.39
C ASN A 206 -14.02 -3.50 -7.34
N ASP A 207 -14.18 -3.05 -6.09
CA ASP A 207 -14.82 -3.84 -5.04
C ASP A 207 -16.31 -4.12 -5.39
N LYS A 208 -16.98 -3.21 -6.10
CA LYS A 208 -18.39 -3.36 -6.53
C LYS A 208 -18.57 -4.24 -7.77
N PHE A 209 -17.72 -4.12 -8.78
CA PHE A 209 -17.90 -4.77 -10.09
C PHE A 209 -16.88 -5.85 -10.43
N LEU A 210 -15.83 -5.99 -9.60
CA LEU A 210 -14.77 -6.98 -9.73
C LEU A 210 -14.09 -6.92 -11.10
N PHE A 211 -13.63 -5.72 -11.51
CA PHE A 211 -12.96 -5.52 -12.80
C PHE A 211 -11.59 -6.18 -12.86
N GLU A 212 -10.84 -6.16 -11.75
CA GLU A 212 -9.51 -6.71 -11.62
C GLU A 212 -9.40 -7.54 -10.34
N VAL A 213 -8.72 -8.68 -10.43
CA VAL A 213 -8.36 -9.48 -9.27
C VAL A 213 -7.41 -8.65 -8.43
N LYS A 214 -7.82 -8.38 -7.19
CA LYS A 214 -7.02 -7.68 -6.18
C LYS A 214 -5.86 -8.60 -5.81
N ASP A 215 -4.80 -8.60 -6.62
CA ASP A 215 -3.50 -9.13 -6.19
C ASP A 215 -2.97 -8.10 -5.17
N SER A 216 -3.57 -8.09 -3.98
CA SER A 216 -3.12 -7.26 -2.86
C SER A 216 -1.69 -7.67 -2.56
N SER A 217 -0.75 -6.86 -3.04
CA SER A 217 0.69 -7.07 -2.99
C SER A 217 1.16 -7.49 -1.58
N LYS A 218 0.58 -6.93 -0.51
CA LYS A 218 0.89 -7.31 0.88
C LYS A 218 0.40 -8.70 1.31
N ASN A 219 -0.86 -9.04 1.08
CA ASN A 219 -1.41 -10.35 1.44
C ASN A 219 -0.71 -11.46 0.63
N ASN A 220 -0.34 -11.13 -0.62
CA ASN A 220 0.44 -12.00 -1.48
C ASN A 220 1.88 -12.16 -1.01
N GLU A 221 2.50 -11.13 -0.44
CA GLU A 221 3.87 -11.20 0.07
C GLU A 221 3.96 -12.10 1.30
N LYS A 222 3.07 -11.92 2.28
CA LYS A 222 2.99 -12.83 3.45
C LYS A 222 2.66 -14.26 3.03
N ALA A 223 1.70 -14.45 2.11
CA ALA A 223 1.39 -15.77 1.57
C ALA A 223 2.58 -16.41 0.84
N LYS A 224 3.35 -15.63 0.06
CA LYS A 224 4.56 -16.09 -0.62
C LYS A 224 5.66 -16.48 0.37
N ILE A 225 5.83 -15.73 1.46
CA ILE A 225 6.80 -16.04 2.53
C ILE A 225 6.41 -17.36 3.21
N ILE A 226 5.15 -17.50 3.63
CA ILE A 226 4.65 -18.73 4.26
C ILE A 226 4.78 -19.91 3.30
N TYR A 227 4.36 -19.76 2.04
CA TYR A 227 4.48 -20.84 1.05
C TYR A 227 5.93 -21.19 0.75
N GLY A 228 6.84 -20.22 0.72
CA GLY A 228 8.27 -20.46 0.54
C GLY A 228 8.89 -21.28 1.68
N GLN A 229 8.45 -21.03 2.92
CA GLN A 229 8.93 -21.73 4.11
C GLN A 229 8.28 -23.12 4.31
N TYR A 230 7.00 -23.27 3.93
CA TYR A 230 6.18 -24.45 4.22
C TYR A 230 5.58 -25.09 2.97
N LYS A 231 6.29 -25.03 1.84
CA LYS A 231 5.79 -25.48 0.53
C LYS A 231 5.29 -26.92 0.53
N SER A 232 5.95 -27.81 1.30
CA SER A 232 5.57 -29.23 1.42
C SER A 232 4.33 -29.46 2.28
N GLU A 233 3.88 -28.47 3.03
CA GLU A 233 2.82 -28.65 4.03
C GLU A 233 1.44 -28.23 3.51
N PHE A 234 1.40 -27.33 2.53
CA PHE A 234 0.17 -26.82 1.93
C PHE A 234 0.04 -27.27 0.49
N GLU A 235 -1.20 -27.53 0.06
CA GLU A 235 -1.50 -27.94 -1.32
C GLU A 235 -1.05 -26.93 -2.38
N SER A 236 -1.25 -25.64 -2.11
CA SER A 236 -0.99 -24.58 -3.09
C SER A 236 -0.73 -23.23 -2.43
N LEU A 237 -0.09 -22.35 -3.19
CA LEU A 237 0.07 -20.95 -2.80
C LEU A 237 -1.29 -20.26 -2.68
N GLU A 238 -2.23 -20.64 -3.53
CA GLU A 238 -3.60 -20.17 -3.62
C GLU A 238 -4.39 -20.42 -2.33
N LEU A 239 -4.25 -21.63 -1.77
CA LEU A 239 -4.80 -21.97 -0.45
C LEU A 239 -4.27 -21.03 0.64
N ILE A 240 -2.96 -20.80 0.68
CA ILE A 240 -2.34 -19.90 1.67
C ILE A 240 -2.81 -18.46 1.47
N LYS A 241 -2.92 -18.00 0.23
CA LYS A 241 -3.44 -16.65 -0.08
C LYS A 241 -4.84 -16.45 0.45
N PHE A 242 -5.69 -17.45 0.31
CA PHE A 242 -7.03 -17.40 0.88
C PHE A 242 -6.98 -17.35 2.41
N ILE A 243 -6.20 -18.24 3.04
CA ILE A 243 -6.04 -18.28 4.51
C ILE A 243 -5.56 -16.92 5.04
N VAL A 244 -4.52 -16.32 4.44
CA VAL A 244 -4.01 -15.00 4.80
C VAL A 244 -5.10 -13.92 4.65
N THR A 245 -5.82 -13.93 3.53
CA THR A 245 -6.90 -12.97 3.26
C THR A 245 -8.04 -13.09 4.27
N GLN A 246 -8.37 -14.32 4.67
CA GLN A 246 -9.41 -14.59 5.66
C GLN A 246 -9.02 -14.07 7.05
N ILE A 247 -7.76 -14.28 7.45
CA ILE A 247 -7.27 -13.81 8.74
C ILE A 247 -7.18 -12.28 8.77
N GLU A 248 -6.64 -11.66 7.73
CA GLU A 248 -6.44 -10.20 7.67
C GLU A 248 -7.73 -9.40 7.43
N SER A 249 -8.80 -10.03 6.95
CA SER A 249 -10.09 -9.36 6.72
C SER A 249 -11.01 -9.35 7.95
N GLN A 250 -10.67 -10.11 8.99
CA GLN A 250 -11.45 -10.18 10.23
C GLN A 250 -10.93 -9.15 11.24
N GLU A 251 -11.80 -8.26 11.74
CA GLU A 251 -11.43 -7.27 12.77
C GLU A 251 -11.14 -7.91 14.15
N ASN A 252 -11.67 -9.11 14.41
CA ASN A 252 -11.43 -9.89 15.63
C ASN A 252 -11.46 -11.38 15.32
N THR A 253 -10.30 -11.92 14.95
CA THR A 253 -10.08 -13.37 14.86
C THR A 253 -10.13 -13.98 16.26
N ASN A 254 -10.77 -15.14 16.40
CA ASN A 254 -10.79 -15.89 17.65
C ASN A 254 -10.44 -17.36 17.40
N ARG A 255 -10.08 -18.09 18.45
CA ARG A 255 -9.69 -19.52 18.33
C ARG A 255 -10.72 -20.37 17.57
N ALA A 256 -12.02 -20.07 17.73
CA ALA A 256 -13.07 -20.79 17.03
C ALA A 256 -13.03 -20.57 15.50
N PHE A 257 -12.67 -19.37 15.05
CA PHE A 257 -12.46 -19.07 13.63
C PHE A 257 -11.31 -19.90 13.05
N TYR A 258 -10.15 -19.95 13.71
CA TYR A 258 -9.01 -20.74 13.24
C TYR A 258 -9.29 -22.25 13.20
N ILE A 259 -10.05 -22.77 14.19
CA ILE A 259 -10.53 -24.16 14.19
C ILE A 259 -11.45 -24.39 12.97
N SER A 260 -12.41 -23.50 12.70
CA SER A 260 -13.28 -23.61 11.53
C SER A 260 -12.49 -23.57 10.22
N LEU A 261 -11.52 -22.66 10.11
CA LEU A 261 -10.68 -22.50 8.93
C LEU A 261 -9.84 -23.75 8.66
N PHE A 262 -9.15 -24.26 9.68
CA PHE A 262 -8.31 -25.45 9.56
C PHE A 262 -9.11 -26.69 9.14
N TYR A 263 -10.21 -26.98 9.84
CA TYR A 263 -11.01 -28.18 9.56
C TYR A 263 -11.85 -28.06 8.30
N PHE A 264 -12.22 -26.85 7.88
CA PHE A 264 -12.84 -26.66 6.57
C PHE A 264 -11.91 -27.16 5.45
N PHE A 265 -10.65 -26.70 5.43
CA PHE A 265 -9.71 -27.13 4.40
C PHE A 265 -9.27 -28.59 4.55
N LYS A 266 -8.95 -29.01 5.78
CA LYS A 266 -8.40 -30.34 6.03
C LYS A 266 -9.42 -31.47 5.93
N LYS A 267 -10.68 -31.25 6.36
CA LYS A 267 -11.71 -32.30 6.39
C LYS A 267 -12.78 -32.12 5.33
N ASP A 268 -13.30 -30.91 5.14
CA ASP A 268 -14.45 -30.72 4.24
C ASP A 268 -14.02 -30.67 2.78
N LEU A 269 -12.86 -30.06 2.50
CA LEU A 269 -12.27 -30.00 1.16
C LEU A 269 -11.18 -31.04 0.92
N ASN A 270 -10.70 -31.69 1.99
CA ASN A 270 -9.63 -32.70 1.95
C ASN A 270 -8.35 -32.22 1.24
N LEU A 271 -7.99 -30.94 1.44
CA LEU A 271 -6.78 -30.36 0.87
C LEU A 271 -5.55 -30.69 1.72
N GLN A 272 -4.39 -30.75 1.08
CA GLN A 272 -3.12 -30.87 1.80
C GLN A 272 -2.91 -29.64 2.72
N MET A 273 -2.80 -29.92 4.01
CA MET A 273 -2.66 -28.94 5.09
C MET A 273 -1.66 -29.47 6.13
N PRO A 274 -0.91 -28.59 6.82
CA PRO A 274 -0.06 -29.00 7.94
C PRO A 274 -0.86 -29.72 9.04
N ASN A 275 -0.15 -30.36 9.96
CA ASN A 275 -0.79 -30.80 11.19
C ASN A 275 -1.26 -29.60 12.04
N ALA A 276 -2.17 -29.83 12.99
CA ALA A 276 -2.82 -28.76 13.73
C ALA A 276 -1.83 -27.93 14.57
N ASP A 277 -0.78 -28.56 15.09
CA ASP A 277 0.25 -27.89 15.88
C ASP A 277 1.12 -26.98 15.01
N LEU A 278 1.58 -27.50 13.86
CA LEU A 278 2.37 -26.74 12.89
C LEU A 278 1.53 -25.60 12.28
N PHE A 279 0.26 -25.83 11.98
CA PHE A 279 -0.63 -24.76 11.54
C PHE A 279 -0.74 -23.64 12.59
N THR A 280 -0.90 -24.00 13.87
CA THR A 280 -0.96 -23.03 14.97
C THR A 280 0.33 -22.21 15.06
N GLN A 281 1.49 -22.86 14.95
CA GLN A 281 2.80 -22.19 14.93
C GLN A 281 2.93 -21.22 13.75
N ILE A 282 2.52 -21.64 12.55
CA ILE A 282 2.56 -20.79 11.35
C ILE A 282 1.72 -19.53 11.56
N ILE A 283 0.51 -19.67 12.13
CA ILE A 283 -0.35 -18.50 12.35
C ILE A 283 0.25 -17.58 13.43
N ASN A 284 0.63 -18.11 14.59
CA ASN A 284 1.17 -17.28 15.67
C ASN A 284 2.41 -16.49 15.22
N ASN A 285 3.32 -17.13 14.48
CA ASN A 285 4.57 -16.52 14.00
C ASN A 285 4.35 -15.45 12.92
N ASN A 286 3.32 -15.58 12.06
CA ASN A 286 3.13 -14.71 10.90
C ASN A 286 2.06 -13.63 11.10
N PHE A 287 1.23 -13.76 12.14
CA PHE A 287 0.13 -12.84 12.42
C PHE A 287 0.20 -12.18 13.79
N ASN A 288 1.24 -12.46 14.59
CA ASN A 288 1.38 -11.99 15.98
C ASN A 288 0.16 -12.35 16.85
N GLU A 289 -0.37 -13.56 16.64
CA GLU A 289 -1.52 -14.10 17.34
C GLU A 289 -1.05 -15.07 18.44
N ASP A 290 -1.83 -15.24 19.50
CA ASP A 290 -1.60 -16.26 20.53
C ASP A 290 -2.75 -17.27 20.56
N ILE A 291 -2.81 -18.10 19.52
CA ILE A 291 -3.86 -19.09 19.37
C ILE A 291 -3.41 -20.35 20.13
N GLY A 292 -4.20 -20.74 21.13
CA GLY A 292 -4.02 -22.03 21.80
C GLY A 292 -4.35 -23.22 20.88
N THR A 293 -3.81 -24.40 21.19
CA THR A 293 -3.84 -25.62 20.37
C THR A 293 -5.18 -25.86 19.65
N ILE A 294 -5.15 -26.03 18.34
CA ILE A 294 -6.34 -26.39 17.56
C ILE A 294 -6.70 -27.86 17.85
N LYS A 295 -7.86 -28.06 18.48
CA LYS A 295 -8.42 -29.39 18.74
C LYS A 295 -9.61 -29.64 17.83
N GLU A 296 -9.88 -30.91 17.58
CA GLU A 296 -11.04 -31.30 16.79
C GLU A 296 -12.33 -30.81 17.45
N PRO A 297 -13.17 -30.02 16.75
CA PRO A 297 -14.42 -29.56 17.30
C PRO A 297 -15.36 -30.76 17.47
N SER A 298 -16.06 -30.82 18.60
CA SER A 298 -17.21 -31.71 18.75
C SER A 298 -18.21 -31.38 17.63
N SER A 299 -18.54 -32.38 16.81
CA SER A 299 -19.15 -32.30 15.47
C SER A 299 -20.57 -31.67 15.37
N SER A 300 -21.05 -30.95 16.38
CA SER A 300 -22.46 -30.52 16.50
C SER A 300 -22.69 -29.03 16.79
N SER A 301 -21.64 -28.20 16.81
CA SER A 301 -21.79 -26.75 17.04
C SER A 301 -22.42 -26.04 15.83
N LYS A 302 -23.67 -25.57 15.97
CA LYS A 302 -24.38 -24.79 14.93
C LYS A 302 -23.55 -23.60 14.41
N LYS A 303 -22.86 -22.89 15.30
CA LYS A 303 -21.98 -21.77 14.94
C LYS A 303 -20.74 -22.19 14.14
N HIS A 304 -20.22 -23.40 14.35
CA HIS A 304 -19.10 -23.94 13.58
C HIS A 304 -19.53 -24.29 12.16
N ILE A 305 -20.72 -24.88 12.01
CA ILE A 305 -21.32 -25.19 10.70
C ILE A 305 -21.57 -23.91 9.91
N GLU A 306 -22.16 -22.88 10.54
CA GLU A 306 -22.39 -21.57 9.90
C GLU A 306 -21.08 -20.92 9.41
N ARG A 307 -20.00 -20.97 10.20
CA ARG A 307 -18.70 -20.46 9.77
C ARG A 307 -18.13 -21.24 8.60
N LYS A 308 -18.24 -22.57 8.62
CA LYS A 308 -17.79 -23.42 7.50
C LYS A 308 -18.55 -23.13 6.21
N GLU A 309 -19.86 -22.92 6.27
CA GLU A 309 -20.66 -22.57 5.10
C GLU A 309 -20.30 -21.18 4.54
N THR A 310 -19.99 -20.20 5.41
CA THR A 310 -19.46 -18.90 4.98
C THR A 310 -18.11 -19.06 4.30
N LEU A 311 -17.16 -19.78 4.92
CA LEU A 311 -15.85 -20.07 4.34
C LEU A 311 -15.97 -20.80 2.99
N LYS A 312 -16.93 -21.72 2.86
CA LYS A 312 -17.21 -22.43 1.60
C LYS A 312 -17.65 -21.49 0.50
N LYS A 313 -18.61 -20.59 0.77
CA LYS A 313 -19.06 -19.59 -0.21
C LYS A 313 -17.94 -18.65 -0.61
N GLU A 314 -17.11 -18.25 0.34
CA GLU A 314 -15.98 -17.36 0.09
C GLU A 314 -14.86 -18.05 -0.68
N TRP A 315 -14.56 -19.31 -0.37
CA TRP A 315 -13.60 -20.14 -1.10
C TRP A 315 -14.04 -20.38 -2.54
N GLN A 316 -15.32 -20.69 -2.75
CA GLN A 316 -15.88 -20.82 -4.10
C GLN A 316 -15.77 -19.52 -4.90
N LYS A 317 -16.09 -18.37 -4.28
CA LYS A 317 -15.90 -17.06 -4.90
C LYS A 317 -14.43 -16.74 -5.17
N PHE A 318 -13.52 -17.19 -4.32
CA PHE A 318 -12.09 -16.98 -4.48
C PHE A 318 -11.54 -17.79 -5.64
N ASN A 319 -11.93 -19.07 -5.75
CA ASN A 319 -11.52 -19.93 -6.85
C ASN A 319 -12.21 -19.60 -8.18
N SER A 320 -13.43 -19.06 -8.17
CA SER A 320 -14.09 -18.59 -9.40
C SER A 320 -13.52 -17.27 -9.94
N ARG A 321 -12.61 -16.64 -9.19
CA ARG A 321 -11.86 -15.44 -9.60
C ARG A 321 -10.47 -15.80 -10.15
N MET A 322 -10.09 -17.07 -10.09
CA MET A 322 -8.97 -17.65 -10.84
C MET A 322 -9.51 -18.27 -12.12
#